data_AF-A6HMA5-F1
#
_entry.id   AF-A6HMA5-F1
#
_cell.length_a   1.000
_cell.length_b   1.000
_cell.length_c   1.000
_cell.angle_alpha   90.00
_cell.angle_beta   90.00
_cell.angle_gamma   90.00
#
_symmetry.space_group_name_H-M   'P 1'
#
loop_
_entity.id
_entity.type
_entity.pdbx_description
1 polymer ?
#
loop_
_entity_poly.entity_id
_entity_poly.type
_entity_poly.pdbx_seq_one_letter_code
_entity_poly.pdbx_strand_id
1 'polypeptide(L)'
;MWGLIAQGVKCADCGLNVHKQCSKMVPNDCKPDLKHVKKVYSCDLTTLVKAHITKRPMVVDMCIREIESRGLNSEGLYRVSGFSDLIEDVKMAFDRDGEKADISVNMYEDINIITGALKLYFRDLPIPLITYDAYPKFIESAKIVDPDEQLETLHEALRSLPPAHCETLRYLMAHLKRQ
;
A
#
# COMPACT_ATOMS: atom_id res chain seq x y z
N MET A 1 0.41 14.62 10.91
CA MET A 1 1.14 15.69 11.61
C MET A 1 1.17 16.89 10.68
N TRP A 2 0.71 18.08 11.10
CA TRP A 2 0.56 19.25 10.22
C TRP A 2 1.68 20.28 10.48
N GLY A 3 2.02 21.11 9.48
CA GLY A 3 3.00 22.21 9.59
C GLY A 3 4.29 21.99 8.79
N LEU A 4 5.13 23.02 8.64
CA LEU A 4 6.35 22.94 7.79
C LEU A 4 7.57 22.36 8.52
N ILE A 5 7.70 22.61 9.83
CA ILE A 5 8.82 22.20 10.68
C ILE A 5 8.27 21.77 12.05
N ALA A 6 8.90 20.80 12.72
CA ALA A 6 8.57 20.34 14.07
C ALA A 6 7.11 19.84 14.24
N GLN A 7 6.62 19.04 13.30
CA GLN A 7 5.23 18.58 13.24
C GLN A 7 4.82 17.60 14.36
N GLY A 8 5.76 17.14 15.19
CA GLY A 8 5.55 16.19 16.27
C GLY A 8 6.83 15.82 17.02
N VAL A 9 6.76 14.75 17.81
CA VAL A 9 7.90 14.18 18.55
C VAL A 9 8.15 12.75 18.10
N LYS A 10 9.43 12.36 18.08
CA LYS A 10 9.88 11.00 17.76
C LYS A 10 10.59 10.41 18.97
N CYS A 11 10.18 9.22 19.41
CA CYS A 11 10.90 8.49 20.46
C CYS A 11 12.30 8.09 19.95
N ALA A 12 13.34 8.40 20.73
CA ALA A 12 14.72 8.04 20.40
C ALA A 12 14.98 6.52 20.49
N ASP A 13 14.22 5.81 21.31
CA ASP A 13 14.45 4.39 21.61
C ASP A 13 13.69 3.46 20.65
N CYS A 14 12.37 3.61 20.52
CA CYS A 14 11.54 2.75 19.66
C CYS A 14 11.16 3.37 18.30
N GLY A 15 11.47 4.65 18.07
CA GLY A 15 11.17 5.33 16.81
C GLY A 15 9.70 5.74 16.61
N LEU A 16 8.83 5.56 17.61
CA LEU A 16 7.42 5.97 17.57
C LEU A 16 7.28 7.47 17.27
N ASN A 17 6.46 7.82 16.28
CA ASN A 17 6.17 9.20 15.90
C ASN A 17 4.75 9.59 16.30
N VAL A 18 4.59 10.64 17.10
CA VAL A 18 3.28 11.12 17.58
C VAL A 18 3.25 12.65 17.63
N HIS A 19 2.04 13.23 17.71
CA HIS A 19 1.91 14.66 18.01
C HIS A 19 2.42 14.97 19.42
N LYS A 20 2.91 16.20 19.63
CA LYS A 20 3.44 16.67 20.92
C LYS A 20 2.43 16.59 22.08
N GLN A 21 1.13 16.72 21.79
CA GLN A 21 0.08 16.57 22.81
C GLN A 21 -0.22 15.10 23.10
N CYS A 22 -0.25 14.26 22.06
CA CYS A 22 -0.50 12.83 22.18
C CYS A 22 0.62 12.11 22.94
N SER A 23 1.86 12.60 22.90
CA SER A 23 2.99 11.95 23.60
C SER A 23 2.80 11.81 25.11
N LYS A 24 1.93 12.63 25.72
CA LYS A 24 1.58 12.54 27.15
C LYS A 24 0.57 11.43 27.46
N MET A 25 -0.12 10.93 26.43
CA MET A 25 -1.16 9.90 26.52
C MET A 25 -0.66 8.52 26.04
N VAL A 26 0.52 8.45 25.45
CA VAL A 26 1.14 7.19 25.01
C VAL A 26 1.50 6.38 26.27
N PRO A 27 1.05 5.12 26.41
CA PRO A 27 1.45 4.24 27.50
C PRO A 27 2.97 4.02 27.57
N ASN A 28 3.47 3.61 28.74
CA ASN A 28 4.89 3.32 28.95
C ASN A 28 5.27 1.90 28.46
N ASP A 29 5.00 1.57 27.19
CA ASP A 29 5.21 0.26 26.57
C ASP A 29 6.28 0.27 25.46
N CYS A 30 7.24 1.19 25.57
CA CYS A 30 8.33 1.36 24.61
C CYS A 30 9.09 0.05 24.37
N LYS A 31 9.16 -0.38 23.11
CA LYS A 31 9.97 -1.53 22.64
C LYS A 31 11.09 -1.03 21.71
N PRO A 32 12.32 -0.82 22.22
CA PRO A 32 13.41 -0.27 21.44
C PRO A 32 13.74 -1.06 20.16
N ASP A 33 13.54 -2.37 20.18
CA ASP A 33 13.78 -3.25 19.03
C ASP A 33 12.99 -2.82 17.78
N LEU A 34 11.83 -2.19 17.96
CA LEU A 34 11.00 -1.67 16.87
C LEU A 34 11.64 -0.52 16.09
N LYS A 35 12.68 0.14 16.61
CA LYS A 35 13.38 1.22 15.91
C LYS A 35 14.13 0.72 14.68
N HIS A 36 14.53 -0.54 14.66
CA HIS A 36 15.21 -1.15 13.52
C HIS A 36 14.22 -1.62 12.44
N VAL A 37 12.93 -1.71 12.77
CA VAL A 37 11.87 -2.08 11.83
C VAL A 37 11.57 -0.88 10.93
N LYS A 38 12.04 -0.94 9.67
CA LYS A 38 11.70 0.05 8.65
C LYS A 38 10.30 -0.26 8.12
N LYS A 39 9.28 0.30 8.75
CA LYS A 39 7.89 0.12 8.32
C LYS A 39 7.69 0.43 6.83
N VAL A 40 7.12 -0.51 6.11
CA VAL A 40 6.77 -0.44 4.69
C VAL A 40 5.27 -0.13 4.56
N TYR A 41 4.43 -0.82 5.33
CA TYR A 41 3.01 -0.51 5.47
C TYR A 41 2.80 0.79 6.24
N SER A 42 1.67 1.46 5.96
CA SER A 42 1.31 2.76 6.52
C SER A 42 2.32 3.89 6.27
N CYS A 43 3.28 3.68 5.37
CA CYS A 43 4.15 4.73 4.84
C CYS A 43 3.48 5.40 3.63
N ASP A 44 3.69 6.70 3.47
CA ASP A 44 3.25 7.41 2.25
C ASP A 44 3.91 6.80 1.01
N LEU A 45 3.10 6.54 -0.02
CA LEU A 45 3.52 5.84 -1.24
C LEU A 45 4.69 6.56 -1.92
N THR A 46 4.58 7.87 -2.10
CA THR A 46 5.62 8.68 -2.74
C THR A 46 6.91 8.68 -1.92
N THR A 47 6.79 8.78 -0.60
CA THR A 47 7.92 8.74 0.33
C THR A 47 8.65 7.40 0.28
N LEU A 48 7.91 6.29 0.32
CA LEU A 48 8.48 4.94 0.26
C LEU A 48 9.25 4.71 -1.04
N VAL A 49 8.62 5.02 -2.18
CA VAL A 49 9.22 4.87 -3.52
C VAL A 49 10.51 5.69 -3.64
N LYS A 50 10.52 6.94 -3.16
CA LYS A 50 11.72 7.79 -3.15
C LYS A 50 12.81 7.27 -2.22
N ALA A 51 12.45 6.81 -1.02
CA ALA A 51 13.41 6.30 -0.03
C ALA A 51 14.12 5.03 -0.50
N HIS A 52 13.42 4.17 -1.24
CA HIS A 52 13.96 2.92 -1.77
C HIS A 52 14.54 3.06 -3.19
N ILE A 53 14.39 4.21 -3.85
CA ILE A 53 14.86 4.46 -5.22
C ILE A 53 14.27 3.42 -6.19
N THR A 54 12.99 3.12 -6.03
CA THR A 54 12.25 2.18 -6.88
C THR A 54 11.22 2.93 -7.73
N LYS A 55 10.55 2.22 -8.65
CA LYS A 55 9.43 2.78 -9.42
C LYS A 55 8.10 2.65 -8.68
N ARG A 56 7.97 1.60 -7.86
CA ARG A 56 6.77 1.18 -7.13
C ARG A 56 7.19 0.48 -5.82
N PRO A 57 6.27 0.28 -4.87
CA PRO A 57 6.55 -0.45 -3.64
C PRO A 57 6.88 -1.93 -3.88
N MET A 58 7.85 -2.45 -3.13
CA MET A 58 8.21 -3.87 -3.17
C MET A 58 7.03 -4.79 -2.81
N VAL A 59 6.15 -4.37 -1.91
CA VAL A 59 4.92 -5.12 -1.56
C VAL A 59 4.06 -5.35 -2.80
N VAL A 60 3.89 -4.33 -3.63
CA VAL A 60 3.07 -4.41 -4.85
C VAL A 60 3.73 -5.35 -5.87
N ASP A 61 5.03 -5.18 -6.13
CA ASP A 61 5.75 -6.00 -7.11
C ASP A 61 5.83 -7.48 -6.65
N MET A 62 6.13 -7.74 -5.38
CA MET A 62 6.28 -9.10 -4.84
C MET A 62 4.93 -9.83 -4.75
N CYS A 63 3.89 -9.21 -4.18
CA CYS A 63 2.58 -9.83 -4.08
C CYS A 63 1.99 -10.12 -5.46
N ILE A 64 2.05 -9.17 -6.40
CA ILE A 64 1.54 -9.39 -7.77
C ILE A 64 2.31 -10.54 -8.44
N ARG A 65 3.64 -10.58 -8.32
CA ARG A 65 4.45 -11.68 -8.89
C ARG A 65 4.04 -13.04 -8.32
N GLU A 66 3.81 -13.13 -7.01
CA GLU A 66 3.37 -14.37 -6.37
C GLU A 66 1.95 -14.78 -6.81
N ILE A 67 1.03 -13.81 -6.90
CA ILE A 67 -0.35 -14.04 -7.37
C ILE A 67 -0.36 -14.46 -8.84
N GLU A 68 0.45 -13.86 -9.70
CA GLU A 68 0.56 -14.26 -11.11
C GLU A 68 1.20 -15.64 -11.26
N SER A 69 2.14 -16.01 -10.37
CA SER A 69 2.84 -17.29 -10.41
C SER A 69 1.93 -18.49 -10.13
N ARG A 70 1.00 -18.38 -9.15
CA ARG A 70 0.19 -19.53 -8.71
C ARG A 70 -1.31 -19.26 -8.52
N GLY A 71 -1.74 -18.01 -8.58
CA GLY A 71 -3.07 -17.58 -8.16
C GLY A 71 -4.09 -17.37 -9.26
N LEU A 72 -3.69 -17.15 -10.52
CA LEU A 72 -4.60 -16.67 -11.58
C LEU A 72 -5.80 -17.58 -11.86
N ASN A 73 -5.67 -18.88 -11.62
CA ASN A 73 -6.74 -19.87 -11.80
C ASN A 73 -7.55 -20.14 -10.52
N SER A 74 -7.25 -19.45 -9.42
CA SER A 74 -7.97 -19.61 -8.14
C SER A 74 -9.37 -19.03 -8.23
N GLU A 75 -10.39 -19.80 -7.86
CA GLU A 75 -11.77 -19.32 -7.84
C GLU A 75 -11.93 -18.15 -6.86
N GLY A 76 -12.60 -17.09 -7.31
CA GLY A 76 -12.90 -15.94 -6.45
C GLY A 76 -11.68 -15.15 -6.01
N LEU A 77 -10.59 -15.15 -6.79
CA LEU A 77 -9.39 -14.34 -6.53
C LEU A 77 -9.75 -12.88 -6.23
N TYR A 78 -9.09 -12.30 -5.23
CA TYR A 78 -9.41 -11.00 -4.61
C TYR A 78 -10.77 -10.86 -3.91
N ARG A 79 -11.78 -11.68 -4.22
CA ARG A 79 -13.09 -11.69 -3.57
C ARG A 79 -13.09 -12.54 -2.28
N VAL A 80 -12.47 -13.71 -2.32
CA VAL A 80 -12.27 -14.57 -1.15
C VAL A 80 -11.17 -13.96 -0.27
N SER A 81 -11.33 -14.10 1.04
CA SER A 81 -10.36 -13.61 2.04
C SER A 81 -9.68 -14.79 2.70
N GLY A 82 -8.35 -14.75 2.76
CA GLY A 82 -7.57 -15.65 3.60
C GLY A 82 -7.72 -15.30 5.09
N PHE A 83 -7.08 -16.08 5.95
CA PHE A 83 -7.10 -15.84 7.39
C PHE A 83 -6.46 -14.49 7.77
N SER A 84 -7.19 -13.69 8.55
CA SER A 84 -6.76 -12.34 8.95
C SER A 84 -5.41 -12.34 9.68
N ASP A 85 -5.16 -13.31 10.55
CA ASP A 85 -3.91 -13.40 11.31
C ASP A 85 -2.71 -13.62 10.38
N LEU A 86 -2.86 -14.44 9.33
CA LEU A 86 -1.79 -14.69 8.36
C LEU A 86 -1.60 -13.51 7.40
N ILE A 87 -2.65 -12.73 7.12
CA ILE A 87 -2.53 -11.48 6.35
C ILE A 87 -1.70 -10.45 7.12
N GLU A 88 -1.94 -10.30 8.42
CA GLU A 88 -1.14 -9.44 9.28
C GLU A 88 0.30 -9.97 9.43
N ASP A 89 0.51 -11.29 9.45
CA ASP A 89 1.87 -11.87 9.46
C ASP A 89 2.66 -11.53 8.18
N VAL A 90 2.03 -11.59 6.99
CA VAL A 90 2.65 -11.14 5.74
C VAL A 90 3.04 -9.66 5.80
N LYS A 91 2.15 -8.81 6.33
CA LYS A 91 2.44 -7.39 6.53
C LYS A 91 3.63 -7.18 7.47
N MET A 92 3.67 -7.91 8.58
CA MET A 92 4.79 -7.87 9.52
C MET A 92 6.10 -8.35 8.89
N ALA A 93 6.05 -9.36 8.03
CA ALA A 93 7.20 -9.82 7.25
C ALA A 93 7.72 -8.72 6.33
N PHE A 94 6.85 -8.00 5.61
CA PHE A 94 7.29 -6.86 4.80
C PHE A 94 7.86 -5.70 5.63
N ASP A 95 7.22 -5.35 6.75
CA ASP A 95 7.69 -4.27 7.63
C ASP A 95 9.06 -4.56 8.25
N ARG A 96 9.36 -5.84 8.53
CA ARG A 96 10.62 -6.28 9.12
C ARG A 96 11.70 -6.54 8.08
N ASP A 97 11.38 -7.30 7.04
CA ASP A 97 12.34 -7.91 6.13
C ASP A 97 12.38 -7.24 4.74
N GLY A 98 11.38 -6.39 4.43
CA GLY A 98 11.30 -5.65 3.17
C GLY A 98 11.30 -6.57 1.95
N GLU A 99 12.24 -6.38 1.03
CA GLU A 99 12.40 -7.22 -0.17
C GLU A 99 12.80 -8.67 0.13
N LYS A 100 13.24 -8.97 1.37
CA LYS A 100 13.62 -10.32 1.80
C LYS A 100 12.47 -11.09 2.46
N ALA A 101 11.28 -10.49 2.55
CA ALA A 101 10.11 -11.16 3.11
C ALA A 101 9.78 -12.43 2.29
N ASP A 102 9.66 -13.56 2.97
CA ASP A 102 9.23 -14.81 2.34
C ASP A 102 7.71 -14.83 2.27
N ILE A 103 7.16 -14.78 1.05
CA ILE A 103 5.73 -14.88 0.76
C ILE A 103 5.41 -16.10 -0.13
N SER A 104 6.34 -17.04 -0.20
CA SER A 104 6.23 -18.21 -1.07
C SER A 104 5.10 -19.15 -0.65
N VAL A 105 4.72 -20.05 -1.56
CA VAL A 105 3.76 -21.13 -1.30
C VAL A 105 4.11 -22.01 -0.09
N ASN A 106 5.40 -22.16 0.24
CA ASN A 106 5.83 -22.97 1.39
C ASN A 106 5.48 -22.32 2.73
N MET A 107 5.47 -20.98 2.77
CA MET A 107 5.13 -20.20 3.97
C MET A 107 3.63 -19.93 4.03
N TYR A 108 3.01 -19.58 2.89
CA TYR A 108 1.59 -19.25 2.80
C TYR A 108 0.94 -20.03 1.65
N GLU A 109 0.39 -21.20 1.97
CA GLU A 109 -0.23 -22.09 0.98
C GLU A 109 -1.46 -21.45 0.31
N ASP A 110 -2.32 -20.79 1.08
CA ASP A 110 -3.50 -20.09 0.56
C ASP A 110 -3.14 -18.75 -0.09
N ILE A 111 -3.36 -18.64 -1.41
CA ILE A 111 -3.10 -17.41 -2.15
C ILE A 111 -3.99 -16.23 -1.73
N ASN A 112 -5.15 -16.52 -1.11
CA ASN A 112 -6.04 -15.47 -0.62
C ASN A 112 -5.41 -14.67 0.53
N ILE A 113 -4.38 -15.22 1.20
CA ILE A 113 -3.55 -14.49 2.16
C ILE A 113 -2.75 -13.40 1.43
N ILE A 114 -2.09 -13.73 0.31
CA ILE A 114 -1.27 -12.78 -0.45
C ILE A 114 -2.15 -11.70 -1.10
N THR A 115 -3.30 -12.09 -1.65
CA THR A 115 -4.27 -11.10 -2.16
C THR A 115 -4.79 -10.21 -1.02
N GLY A 116 -5.03 -10.78 0.16
CA GLY A 116 -5.39 -10.08 1.39
C GLY A 116 -4.34 -9.05 1.79
N ALA A 117 -3.07 -9.44 1.80
CA ALA A 117 -1.95 -8.57 2.14
C ALA A 117 -1.77 -7.41 1.14
N LEU A 118 -1.96 -7.67 -0.16
CA LEU A 118 -1.94 -6.63 -1.18
C LEU A 118 -3.11 -5.65 -1.01
N LYS A 119 -4.32 -6.15 -0.76
CA LYS A 119 -5.50 -5.31 -0.45
C LYS A 119 -5.26 -4.46 0.81
N LEU A 120 -4.70 -5.07 1.85
CA LEU A 120 -4.35 -4.40 3.11
C LEU A 120 -3.32 -3.29 2.86
N TYR A 121 -2.32 -3.51 2.01
CA TYR A 121 -1.30 -2.51 1.71
C TYR A 121 -1.92 -1.22 1.18
N PHE A 122 -2.80 -1.33 0.18
CA PHE A 122 -3.48 -0.15 -0.38
C PHE A 122 -4.42 0.52 0.63
N ARG A 123 -5.06 -0.26 1.50
CA ARG A 123 -5.94 0.27 2.56
C ARG A 123 -5.17 1.05 3.63
N ASP A 124 -3.95 0.63 3.94
CA ASP A 124 -3.13 1.24 4.98
C ASP A 124 -2.37 2.49 4.51
N LEU A 125 -2.39 2.83 3.21
CA LEU A 125 -1.73 4.02 2.70
C LEU A 125 -2.32 5.30 3.33
N PRO A 126 -1.49 6.23 3.87
CA PRO A 126 -1.98 7.49 4.40
C PRO A 126 -2.71 8.36 3.37
N ILE A 127 -2.25 8.29 2.11
CA ILE A 127 -2.91 8.88 0.94
C ILE A 127 -3.31 7.72 0.03
N PRO A 128 -4.60 7.56 -0.30
CA PRO A 128 -5.06 6.45 -1.12
C PRO A 128 -4.40 6.45 -2.51
N LEU A 129 -4.35 5.28 -3.15
CA LEU A 129 -3.73 5.11 -4.47
C LEU A 129 -4.30 6.10 -5.50
N ILE A 130 -5.63 6.23 -5.54
CA ILE A 130 -6.29 7.38 -6.17
C ILE A 130 -6.37 8.47 -5.12
N THR A 131 -5.60 9.55 -5.29
CA THR A 131 -5.45 10.58 -4.26
C THR A 131 -6.74 11.38 -4.05
N TYR A 132 -6.88 11.98 -2.86
CA TYR A 132 -8.04 12.83 -2.52
C TYR A 132 -8.22 13.98 -3.52
N ASP A 133 -7.12 14.59 -3.99
CA ASP A 133 -7.16 15.69 -4.95
C ASP A 133 -7.64 15.25 -6.34
N ALA A 134 -7.29 14.02 -6.74
CA ALA A 134 -7.69 13.48 -8.04
C ALA A 134 -9.11 12.87 -8.01
N TYR A 135 -9.58 12.43 -6.85
CA TYR A 135 -10.84 11.69 -6.69
C TYR A 135 -12.06 12.37 -7.35
N PRO A 136 -12.32 13.68 -7.20
CA PRO A 136 -13.45 14.32 -7.88
C PRO A 136 -13.41 14.14 -9.41
N LYS A 137 -12.23 14.23 -10.02
CA LYS A 137 -12.07 14.06 -11.48
C LYS A 137 -12.39 12.64 -11.93
N PHE A 138 -11.96 11.63 -11.15
CA PHE A 138 -12.33 10.24 -11.41
C PHE A 138 -13.84 10.02 -11.33
N ILE A 139 -14.50 10.60 -10.32
CA ILE A 139 -15.96 10.46 -10.18
C ILE A 139 -16.71 11.17 -11.30
N GLU A 140 -16.29 12.36 -11.71
CA GLU A 140 -16.92 13.05 -12.84
C GLU A 140 -16.74 12.26 -14.14
N SER A 141 -15.55 11.70 -14.41
CA SER A 141 -15.34 10.86 -15.60
C SER A 141 -16.29 9.66 -15.66
N ALA A 142 -16.60 9.04 -14.53
CA ALA A 142 -17.48 7.88 -14.45
C ALA A 142 -18.97 8.19 -14.68
N LYS A 143 -19.37 9.47 -14.60
CA LYS A 143 -20.76 9.92 -14.86
C LYS A 143 -21.03 10.23 -16.34
N ILE A 144 -19.98 10.36 -17.15
CA ILE A 144 -20.10 10.68 -18.57
C ILE A 144 -20.70 9.47 -19.31
N VAL A 145 -21.71 9.74 -20.14
CA VAL A 145 -22.45 8.70 -20.89
C VAL A 145 -21.72 8.35 -22.19
N ASP A 146 -21.12 9.34 -22.85
CA ASP A 146 -20.36 9.11 -24.07
C ASP A 146 -19.04 8.36 -23.76
N PRO A 147 -18.80 7.18 -24.36
CA PRO A 147 -17.62 6.37 -24.04
C PRO A 147 -16.29 7.02 -24.40
N ASP A 148 -16.23 7.81 -25.49
CA ASP A 148 -15.00 8.44 -25.94
C ASP A 148 -14.64 9.62 -25.04
N GLU A 149 -15.62 10.46 -24.70
CA GLU A 149 -15.47 11.57 -23.74
C GLU A 149 -15.16 11.05 -22.32
N GLN A 150 -15.78 9.93 -21.91
CA GLN A 150 -15.47 9.25 -20.65
C GLN A 150 -14.01 8.82 -20.60
N LEU A 151 -13.50 8.20 -21.66
CA LEU A 151 -12.12 7.74 -21.76
C LEU A 151 -11.14 8.92 -21.70
N GLU A 152 -11.42 9.99 -22.44
CA GLU A 152 -10.60 11.20 -22.45
C GLU A 152 -10.53 11.84 -21.06
N THR A 153 -11.68 12.03 -20.40
CA THR A 153 -11.76 12.61 -19.06
C THR A 153 -11.07 11.73 -18.01
N LEU A 154 -11.20 10.39 -18.12
CA LEU A 154 -10.48 9.46 -17.25
C LEU A 154 -8.97 9.56 -17.45
N HIS A 155 -8.50 9.74 -18.70
CA HIS A 155 -7.09 9.95 -18.99
C HIS A 155 -6.57 11.23 -18.33
N GLU A 156 -7.33 12.32 -18.37
CA GLU A 156 -6.98 13.57 -17.68
C GLU A 156 -6.90 13.39 -16.16
N ALA A 157 -7.83 12.63 -15.58
CA ALA A 157 -7.81 12.29 -14.16
C ALA A 157 -6.53 11.51 -13.80
N LEU A 158 -6.11 10.54 -14.62
CA LEU A 158 -4.86 9.79 -14.44
C LEU A 158 -3.62 10.69 -14.49
N ARG A 159 -3.60 11.70 -15.36
CA ARG A 159 -2.49 12.69 -15.44
C ARG A 159 -2.39 13.56 -14.20
N SER A 160 -3.46 13.70 -13.42
CA SER A 160 -3.44 14.48 -12.18
C SER A 160 -2.82 13.74 -10.99
N LEU A 161 -2.59 12.43 -11.11
CA LEU A 161 -1.98 11.63 -10.04
C LEU A 161 -0.47 11.91 -9.91
N PRO A 162 0.09 11.89 -8.69
CA PRO A 162 1.53 11.90 -8.50
C PRO A 162 2.20 10.70 -9.20
N PRO A 163 3.47 10.83 -9.66
CA PRO A 163 4.13 9.78 -10.44
C PRO A 163 4.13 8.39 -9.78
N ALA A 164 4.38 8.33 -8.46
CA ALA A 164 4.40 7.06 -7.71
C ALA A 164 3.01 6.39 -7.68
N HIS A 165 1.94 7.19 -7.55
CA HIS A 165 0.56 6.71 -7.55
C HIS A 165 0.15 6.23 -8.94
N CYS A 166 0.44 7.02 -9.97
CA CYS A 166 0.12 6.69 -11.36
C CYS A 166 0.81 5.39 -11.81
N GLU A 167 2.12 5.26 -11.55
CA GLU A 167 2.88 4.07 -11.94
C GLU A 167 2.45 2.82 -11.17
N THR A 168 2.12 2.96 -9.88
CA THR A 168 1.59 1.87 -9.05
C THR A 168 0.20 1.43 -9.54
N LEU A 169 -0.68 2.39 -9.84
CA LEU A 169 -2.01 2.13 -10.38
C LEU A 169 -1.94 1.44 -11.75
N ARG A 170 -1.07 1.93 -12.64
CA ARG A 170 -0.84 1.34 -13.96
C ARG A 170 -0.46 -0.14 -13.86
N TYR A 171 0.46 -0.46 -12.96
CA TYR A 171 0.91 -1.84 -12.77
C TYR A 171 -0.18 -2.73 -12.16
N LEU A 172 -0.92 -2.22 -11.16
CA LEU A 172 -2.06 -2.93 -10.57
C LEU A 172 -3.14 -3.20 -11.62
N MET A 173 -3.54 -2.21 -12.42
CA MET A 173 -4.57 -2.37 -13.45
C MET A 173 -4.13 -3.35 -14.54
N ALA A 174 -2.85 -3.34 -14.93
CA ALA A 174 -2.31 -4.31 -15.87
C ALA A 174 -2.38 -5.76 -15.33
N HIS A 175 -2.12 -5.96 -14.04
CA HIS A 175 -2.30 -7.24 -13.37
C HIS A 175 -3.76 -7.67 -13.32
N LEU A 176 -4.66 -6.79 -12.87
CA LEU A 176 -6.10 -7.09 -12.77
C LEU A 176 -6.73 -7.40 -14.13
N LYS A 177 -6.17 -6.87 -15.23
CA LYS A 177 -6.63 -7.16 -16.59
C LYS A 177 -6.25 -8.57 -17.08
N ARG A 178 -5.28 -9.24 -16.44
CA ARG A 178 -4.86 -10.61 -16.79
C ARG A 178 -5.72 -11.69 -16.13
N GLN A 179 -6.51 -11.31 -15.13
CA GLN A 179 -7.54 -12.15 -14.53
C GLN A 179 -8.77 -12.18 -15.42
#